data_AF-A0A0G4F9Q6-F1
#
_entry.id   AF-A0A0G4F9Q6-F1
#
_cell.length_a   1.000
_cell.length_b   1.000
_cell.length_c   1.000
_cell.angle_alpha   90.00
_cell.angle_beta   90.00
_cell.angle_gamma   90.00
#
_symmetry.space_group_name_H-M   'P 1'
#
loop_
_entity.id
_entity.type
_entity.pdbx_description
1 polymer ?
#
loop_
_entity_poly.entity_id
_entity_poly.type
_entity_poly.pdbx_seq_one_letter_code
_entity_poly.pdbx_strand_id
1 'polypeptide(L)'
;MASYKEKEPFEKRCQESARILEKYPNRIPVIVEKGKRTSLPQISKTKFLVPKEMTIAEFCAIIQKHINDQGDESPTAQPDNAAGRTSPATPDASHRRRAHQQTLYLLCKGVWTERGSKMSEVFAKYKDDDGFLYFTYMAETVFGC
;
A
#
# COMPACT_ATOMS: atom_id res chain seq x y z
N MET A 1 5.31 -10.84 7.41
CA MET A 1 4.95 -11.58 6.19
C MET A 1 6.22 -11.86 5.41
N ALA A 2 6.32 -13.03 4.78
CA ALA A 2 7.37 -13.33 3.82
C ALA A 2 7.28 -12.37 2.62
N SER A 3 8.43 -11.93 2.15
CA SER A 3 8.57 -11.06 0.97
C SER A 3 8.04 -11.76 -0.28
N TYR A 4 7.61 -10.99 -1.28
CA TYR A 4 7.18 -11.52 -2.57
C TYR A 4 8.26 -12.39 -3.23
N LYS A 5 9.55 -12.07 -3.03
CA LYS A 5 10.67 -12.87 -3.54
C LYS A 5 10.79 -14.25 -2.88
N GLU A 6 10.25 -14.42 -1.67
CA GLU A 6 10.22 -15.71 -0.96
C GLU A 6 8.99 -16.53 -1.37
N LYS A 7 7.91 -15.86 -1.77
CA LYS A 7 6.65 -16.50 -2.20
C LYS A 7 6.72 -16.98 -3.64
N GLU A 8 7.31 -16.18 -4.52
CA GLU A 8 7.37 -16.45 -5.95
C GLU A 8 8.82 -16.67 -6.41
N PRO A 9 9.12 -17.80 -7.09
CA PRO A 9 10.46 -18.08 -7.59
C PRO A 9 10.86 -17.07 -8.66
N PHE A 10 12.18 -16.81 -8.78
CA PHE A 10 12.73 -15.77 -9.65
C PHE A 10 12.22 -15.86 -11.09
N GLU A 11 12.23 -17.05 -11.69
CA GLU A 11 11.81 -17.23 -13.08
C GLU A 11 10.34 -16.87 -13.32
N LYS A 12 9.45 -17.14 -12.34
CA LYS A 12 8.04 -16.75 -12.43
C LYS A 12 7.87 -15.24 -12.34
N ARG A 13 8.64 -14.57 -11.48
CA ARG A 13 8.65 -13.10 -11.38
C ARG A 13 9.10 -12.46 -12.70
N CYS A 14 10.18 -12.96 -13.30
CA CYS A 14 10.66 -12.49 -14.62
C CYS A 14 9.60 -12.66 -15.72
N GLN A 15 8.95 -13.83 -15.77
CA GLN A 15 7.89 -14.08 -16.76
C GLN A 15 6.67 -13.18 -16.53
N GLU A 16 6.25 -12.96 -15.27
CA GLU A 16 5.12 -12.10 -14.93
C GLU A 16 5.39 -10.64 -15.31
N SER A 17 6.55 -10.09 -14.91
CA SER A 17 6.90 -8.70 -15.21
C SER A 17 7.04 -8.45 -16.71
N ALA A 18 7.70 -9.37 -17.45
CA ALA A 18 7.88 -9.26 -18.90
C ALA A 18 6.53 -9.21 -19.62
N ARG A 19 5.61 -10.12 -19.30
CA ARG A 19 4.25 -10.16 -19.87
C ARG A 19 3.46 -8.89 -19.57
N ILE A 20 3.55 -8.37 -18.34
CA ILE A 20 2.84 -7.16 -17.93
C ILE A 20 3.41 -5.92 -18.62
N LEU A 21 4.74 -5.83 -18.76
CA LEU A 21 5.40 -4.71 -19.43
C LEU A 21 5.12 -4.70 -20.94
N GLU A 22 5.07 -5.87 -21.58
CA GLU A 22 4.66 -6.00 -22.98
C GLU A 22 3.21 -5.54 -23.18
N LYS A 23 2.30 -5.96 -22.28
CA LYS A 23 0.87 -5.62 -22.36
C LYS A 23 0.58 -4.15 -21.99
N TYR A 24 1.36 -3.57 -21.09
CA TYR A 24 1.15 -2.22 -20.56
C TYR A 24 2.46 -1.39 -20.57
N PRO A 25 2.95 -0.98 -21.75
CA PRO A 25 4.28 -0.37 -21.89
C PRO A 25 4.43 0.99 -21.19
N ASN A 26 3.33 1.68 -20.89
CA ASN A 26 3.32 2.95 -20.17
C ASN A 26 3.09 2.81 -18.66
N ARG A 27 3.17 1.58 -18.13
CA ARG A 27 3.01 1.30 -16.71
C ARG A 27 4.19 0.52 -16.15
N ILE A 28 4.34 0.61 -14.84
CA ILE A 28 5.43 0.02 -14.07
C ILE A 28 4.83 -0.99 -13.10
N PRO A 29 5.28 -2.26 -13.12
CA PRO A 29 4.87 -3.26 -12.15
C PRO A 29 5.62 -3.02 -10.83
N VAL A 30 4.85 -2.74 -9.76
CA VAL A 30 5.37 -2.34 -8.45
C VAL A 30 4.89 -3.32 -7.39
N ILE A 31 5.82 -3.76 -6.54
CA ILE A 31 5.56 -4.53 -5.32
C ILE A 31 5.78 -3.62 -4.11
N VAL A 32 4.81 -3.54 -3.22
CA VAL A 32 4.84 -2.71 -2.00
C VAL A 32 4.72 -3.59 -0.77
N GLU A 33 5.69 -3.48 0.13
CA GLU A 33 5.79 -4.28 1.35
C GLU A 33 5.87 -3.38 2.60
N LYS A 34 5.40 -3.90 3.74
CA LYS A 34 5.50 -3.19 5.02
C LYS A 34 6.93 -3.22 5.54
N GLY A 35 7.45 -2.08 5.98
CA GLY A 35 8.74 -2.02 6.67
C GLY A 35 8.73 -2.76 8.01
N LYS A 36 9.83 -3.44 8.34
CA LYS A 36 9.96 -4.23 9.59
C LYS A 36 9.83 -3.38 10.86
N ARG A 37 10.17 -2.09 10.79
CA ARG A 37 10.21 -1.17 11.95
C ARG A 37 9.08 -0.15 11.98
N THR A 38 8.05 -0.28 11.13
CA THR A 38 6.92 0.67 11.11
C THR A 38 5.71 0.16 11.91
N SER A 39 5.06 1.07 12.64
CA SER A 39 3.80 0.84 13.35
C SER A 39 2.58 0.83 12.44
N LEU A 40 2.72 1.20 11.16
CA LEU A 40 1.61 1.22 10.20
C LEU A 40 0.99 -0.18 10.01
N PRO A 41 -0.33 -0.28 9.77
CA PRO A 41 -0.96 -1.58 9.51
C PRO A 41 -0.48 -2.17 8.17
N GLN A 42 -0.66 -3.48 8.03
CA GLN A 42 -0.35 -4.21 6.79
C GLN A 42 -1.44 -3.93 5.74
N ILE A 43 -1.04 -3.61 4.50
CA ILE A 43 -1.98 -3.54 3.37
C ILE A 43 -2.19 -4.92 2.76
N SER A 44 -3.43 -5.23 2.37
CA SER A 44 -3.79 -6.50 1.72
C SER A 44 -3.32 -6.56 0.26
N LYS A 45 -3.37 -5.42 -0.45
CA LYS A 45 -2.92 -5.31 -1.85
C LYS A 45 -1.46 -4.87 -1.90
N THR A 46 -0.58 -5.74 -2.37
CA THR A 46 0.87 -5.47 -2.47
C THR A 46 1.36 -5.27 -3.90
N LYS A 47 0.59 -5.70 -4.91
CA LYS A 47 0.94 -5.58 -6.33
C LYS A 47 0.18 -4.43 -6.99
N PHE A 48 0.90 -3.54 -7.66
CA PHE A 48 0.37 -2.33 -8.30
C PHE A 48 0.92 -2.18 -9.72
N LEU A 49 0.13 -1.54 -10.58
CA LEU A 49 0.52 -1.21 -11.95
C LEU A 49 0.40 0.30 -12.16
N VAL A 50 1.51 1.01 -12.00
CA VAL A 50 1.56 2.46 -11.79
C VAL A 50 1.93 3.18 -13.09
N PRO A 51 1.27 4.31 -13.46
CA PRO A 51 1.66 5.10 -14.62
C PRO A 51 3.09 5.65 -14.49
N LYS A 52 3.84 5.70 -15.60
CA LYS A 52 5.22 6.22 -15.65
C LYS A 52 5.35 7.67 -15.17
N GLU A 53 4.39 8.52 -15.51
CA GLU A 53 4.41 9.96 -15.23
C GLU A 53 3.89 10.35 -13.84
N MET A 54 3.36 9.37 -13.08
CA MET A 54 2.95 9.59 -11.69
C MET A 54 4.17 9.93 -10.84
N THR A 55 4.01 10.84 -9.89
CA THR A 55 5.04 11.17 -8.90
C THR A 55 5.03 10.20 -7.73
N ILE A 56 6.15 10.11 -7.02
CA ILE A 56 6.23 9.34 -5.77
C ILE A 56 5.24 9.87 -4.72
N ALA A 57 5.03 11.19 -4.64
CA ALA A 57 4.05 11.80 -3.73
C ALA A 57 2.62 11.30 -3.98
N GLU A 58 2.18 11.29 -5.25
CA GLU A 58 0.86 10.77 -5.64
C GLU A 58 0.73 9.28 -5.29
N PHE A 59 1.77 8.49 -5.55
CA PHE A 59 1.76 7.07 -5.21
C PHE A 59 1.73 6.83 -3.69
N CYS A 60 2.46 7.62 -2.89
CA CYS A 60 2.37 7.59 -1.43
C CYS A 60 0.94 7.84 -0.93
N ALA A 61 0.22 8.80 -1.52
CA ALA A 61 -1.16 9.10 -1.15
C ALA A 61 -2.11 7.92 -1.44
N ILE A 62 -1.89 7.22 -2.55
CA ILE A 62 -2.64 5.99 -2.88
C ILE A 62 -2.39 4.90 -1.83
N ILE A 63 -1.13 4.66 -1.46
CA ILE A 63 -0.81 3.66 -0.43
C ILE A 63 -1.37 4.06 0.93
N GLN A 64 -1.32 5.35 1.29
CA GLN A 64 -1.89 5.85 2.53
C GLN A 64 -3.42 5.66 2.59
N LYS A 65 -4.11 5.90 1.48
CA LYS A 65 -5.55 5.59 1.37
C LYS A 65 -5.81 4.09 1.56
N HIS A 66 -5.02 3.24 0.90
CA HIS A 66 -5.10 1.79 1.06
C HIS A 66 -4.85 1.32 2.50
N ILE A 67 -4.05 2.03 3.30
CA ILE A 67 -3.81 1.74 4.71
C ILE A 67 -5.04 2.10 5.55
N ASN A 68 -5.69 3.22 5.25
CA ASN A 68 -6.83 3.72 6.02
C ASN A 68 -8.14 3.00 5.68
N ASP A 69 -8.31 2.54 4.44
CA ASP A 69 -9.51 1.84 3.96
C ASP A 69 -9.54 0.34 4.35
N GLN A 70 -8.50 -0.21 5.01
CA GLN A 70 -8.52 -1.60 5.55
C GLN A 70 -9.45 -1.77 6.76
N GLY A 71 -10.25 -0.76 7.12
CA GLY A 71 -11.12 -0.74 8.29
C GLY A 71 -12.62 -0.73 7.99
N ASP A 72 -13.05 -0.85 6.73
CA ASP A 72 -14.48 -0.77 6.36
C ASP A 72 -14.88 -1.97 5.49
N GLU A 73 -14.84 -3.18 6.06
CA GLU A 73 -15.86 -4.17 5.70
C GLU A 73 -17.12 -3.76 6.48
N SER A 74 -17.89 -2.84 5.91
CA SER A 74 -19.26 -2.61 6.35
C SER A 74 -20.01 -3.95 6.34
N PRO A 75 -20.47 -4.50 7.48
CA PRO A 75 -21.39 -5.63 7.42
C PRO A 75 -22.66 -5.10 6.74
N THR A 76 -22.96 -5.65 5.56
CA THR A 76 -24.24 -5.42 4.88
C THR A 76 -25.35 -5.70 5.88
N ALA A 77 -26.02 -4.65 6.33
CA ALA A 77 -27.23 -4.74 7.11
C ALA A 77 -28.26 -5.51 6.28
N GLN A 78 -28.67 -6.68 6.77
CA GLN A 78 -29.86 -7.37 6.32
C GLN A 78 -31.05 -6.73 7.08
N PRO A 79 -32.01 -6.04 6.45
CA PRO A 79 -33.38 -6.12 6.97
C PRO A 79 -33.78 -7.59 6.75
N ASP A 80 -34.40 -8.31 7.68
CA ASP A 80 -35.84 -8.31 7.92
C ASP A 80 -36.15 -9.08 9.23
N ASN A 81 -37.27 -8.74 9.87
CA ASN A 81 -38.10 -9.61 10.75
C ASN A 81 -37.84 -9.65 12.30
N ALA A 82 -38.58 -8.77 12.98
CA ALA A 82 -39.48 -8.92 14.15
C ALA A 82 -39.03 -9.30 15.59
N ALA A 83 -39.47 -8.40 16.49
CA ALA A 83 -40.04 -8.57 17.84
C ALA A 83 -39.14 -8.87 19.06
N GLY A 84 -39.06 -7.91 20.00
CA GLY A 84 -38.72 -8.17 21.41
C GLY A 84 -38.07 -6.98 22.13
N ARG A 85 -38.67 -6.53 23.24
CA ARG A 85 -38.25 -5.40 24.09
C ARG A 85 -36.87 -5.61 24.76
N THR A 86 -36.03 -4.57 24.85
CA THR A 86 -35.48 -3.97 26.10
C THR A 86 -34.44 -2.86 25.79
N SER A 87 -34.54 -1.75 26.54
CA SER A 87 -33.65 -0.60 26.85
C SER A 87 -32.50 -0.13 25.93
N PRO A 88 -32.23 1.20 25.90
CA PRO A 88 -31.23 1.81 25.03
C PRO A 88 -29.83 1.66 25.63
N ALA A 89 -28.95 0.91 24.96
CA ALA A 89 -27.51 0.97 25.19
C ALA A 89 -26.86 1.60 23.96
N THR A 90 -26.45 2.86 24.15
CA THR A 90 -25.59 3.73 23.33
C THR A 90 -24.85 3.08 22.15
N PRO A 91 -24.83 3.69 20.95
CA PRO A 91 -23.58 3.86 20.25
C PRO A 91 -23.01 5.19 20.76
N ASP A 92 -22.14 5.07 21.76
CA ASP A 92 -21.21 6.14 22.07
C ASP A 92 -20.40 6.39 20.80
N ALA A 93 -20.85 7.38 20.02
CA ALA A 93 -20.17 7.90 18.85
C ALA A 93 -18.93 8.70 19.31
N SER A 94 -18.18 8.15 20.26
CA SER A 94 -16.89 8.63 20.66
C SER A 94 -15.92 8.34 19.55
N HIS A 95 -15.83 9.34 18.67
CA HIS A 95 -14.60 9.71 18.03
C HIS A 95 -13.93 8.52 17.35
N ARG A 96 -14.48 8.17 16.17
CA ARG A 96 -13.72 7.75 14.98
C ARG A 96 -12.30 8.24 15.18
N ARG A 97 -11.39 7.36 15.63
CA ARG A 97 -9.99 7.73 15.80
C ARG A 97 -9.56 8.18 14.43
N ARG A 98 -9.45 9.50 14.21
CA ARG A 98 -8.63 10.02 13.13
C ARG A 98 -7.26 9.48 13.47
N ALA A 99 -6.90 8.36 12.86
CA ALA A 99 -5.53 7.88 12.90
C ALA A 99 -4.69 9.09 12.54
N HIS A 100 -3.80 9.48 13.46
CA HIS A 100 -2.84 10.55 13.27
C HIS A 100 -2.34 10.49 11.82
N GLN A 101 -2.40 11.60 11.09
CA GLN A 101 -1.90 11.72 9.72
C GLN A 101 -0.38 11.52 9.75
N GLN A 102 0.06 10.26 9.88
CA GLN A 102 1.45 9.88 9.76
C GLN A 102 1.78 9.95 8.28
N THR A 103 2.78 10.78 7.94
CA THR A 103 3.28 10.86 6.58
C THR A 103 3.94 9.54 6.20
N LEU A 104 3.51 8.97 5.08
CA LEU A 104 4.05 7.73 4.55
C LEU A 104 5.24 8.01 3.63
N TYR A 105 6.33 7.28 3.86
CA TYR A 105 7.51 7.30 3.01
C TYR A 105 7.71 5.93 2.36
N LEU A 106 8.25 5.94 1.14
CA LEU A 106 8.64 4.76 0.40
C LEU A 106 10.17 4.65 0.36
N LEU A 107 10.64 3.43 0.54
CA LEU A 107 12.05 3.07 0.49
C LEU A 107 12.26 2.10 -0.67
N CYS A 108 13.24 2.35 -1.52
CA CYS A 108 13.61 1.45 -2.62
C CYS A 108 15.06 0.99 -2.44
N LYS A 109 15.31 -0.33 -2.38
CA LYS A 109 16.64 -0.91 -2.13
C LYS A 109 17.39 -0.27 -0.93
N GLY A 110 16.65 0.10 0.13
CA GLY A 110 17.22 0.73 1.32
C GLY A 110 17.40 2.25 1.25
N VAL A 111 17.08 2.88 0.12
CA VAL A 111 17.21 4.34 -0.11
C VAL A 111 15.84 5.01 -0.09
N TRP A 112 15.73 6.16 0.58
CA TRP A 112 14.52 6.98 0.57
C TRP A 112 14.25 7.55 -0.81
N THR A 113 13.00 7.44 -1.27
CA THR A 113 12.61 8.08 -2.52
C THR A 113 12.24 9.53 -2.31
N GLU A 114 12.63 10.37 -3.27
CA GLU A 114 12.25 11.78 -3.28
C GLU A 114 10.80 11.91 -3.76
N ARG A 115 9.98 12.63 -2.99
CA ARG A 115 8.54 12.76 -3.26
C ARG A 115 8.23 13.39 -4.64
N GLY A 116 9.11 14.25 -5.14
CA GLY A 116 8.96 14.91 -6.43
C GLY A 116 9.36 14.07 -7.65
N SER A 117 10.11 12.97 -7.46
CA SER A 117 10.58 12.15 -8.58
C SER A 117 9.43 11.44 -9.29
N LYS A 118 9.63 11.21 -10.59
CA LYS A 118 8.70 10.41 -11.39
C LYS A 118 8.90 8.92 -11.15
N MET A 119 7.82 8.14 -11.22
CA MET A 119 7.89 6.68 -11.09
C MET A 119 8.80 6.07 -12.16
N SER A 120 8.83 6.62 -13.38
CA SER A 120 9.74 6.22 -14.45
C SER A 120 11.23 6.37 -14.09
N GLU A 121 11.60 7.47 -13.46
CA GLU A 121 12.99 7.75 -13.02
C GLU A 121 13.42 6.76 -11.94
N VAL A 122 12.56 6.55 -10.95
CA VAL A 122 12.82 5.59 -9.86
C VAL A 122 12.89 4.17 -10.41
N PHE A 123 12.04 3.82 -11.37
CA PHE A 123 12.09 2.50 -12.03
C PHE A 123 13.38 2.30 -12.81
N ALA A 124 13.80 3.29 -13.61
CA ALA A 124 15.05 3.20 -14.37
C ALA A 124 16.27 3.00 -13.45
N LYS A 125 16.27 3.64 -12.28
CA LYS A 125 17.38 3.59 -11.32
C LYS A 125 17.38 2.35 -10.43
N TYR A 126 16.21 1.89 -9.99
CA TYR A 126 16.11 0.89 -8.92
C TYR A 126 15.29 -0.35 -9.26
N LYS A 127 14.89 -0.56 -10.53
CA LYS A 127 14.31 -1.83 -10.96
C LYS A 127 15.18 -3.01 -10.49
N ASP A 128 14.54 -4.10 -10.15
CA ASP A 128 15.19 -5.36 -9.83
C ASP A 128 15.40 -6.19 -11.10
N ASP A 129 16.26 -7.20 -11.04
CA ASP A 129 16.60 -8.03 -12.20
C ASP A 129 15.41 -8.88 -12.68
N ASP A 130 14.41 -9.06 -11.81
CA ASP A 130 13.17 -9.74 -12.15
C ASP A 130 12.15 -8.86 -12.91
N GLY A 131 12.46 -7.58 -13.16
CA GLY A 131 11.61 -6.63 -13.87
C GLY A 131 10.56 -5.90 -13.03
N PHE A 132 10.49 -6.14 -11.71
CA PHE A 132 9.63 -5.38 -10.80
C PHE A 132 10.37 -4.21 -10.11
N LEU A 133 9.60 -3.23 -9.66
CA LEU A 133 10.06 -2.22 -8.70
C LEU A 133 9.59 -2.60 -7.30
N TYR A 134 10.50 -2.64 -6.32
CA TYR A 134 10.19 -2.97 -4.93
C TYR A 134 10.23 -1.75 -4.05
N PHE A 135 9.14 -1.48 -3.35
CA PHE A 135 9.06 -0.49 -2.29
C PHE A 135 8.78 -1.10 -0.94
N THR A 136 9.37 -0.51 0.08
CA THR A 136 9.02 -0.72 1.48
C THR A 136 8.40 0.56 2.03
N TYR A 137 7.19 0.51 2.57
CA TYR A 137 6.57 1.69 3.19
C TYR A 137 6.87 1.77 4.69
N MET A 138 7.06 2.99 5.18
CA MET A 138 7.32 3.30 6.57
C MET A 138 6.60 4.60 6.98
N ALA A 139 6.22 4.71 8.25
CA ALA A 139 5.79 5.99 8.80
C ALA A 139 7.01 6.86 9.07
N GLU A 140 6.87 8.17 8.83
CA GLU A 140 7.74 9.14 9.48
C GLU A 140 7.61 8.97 10.99
N THR A 141 8.72 8.66 11.64
CA THR A 141 8.78 8.77 13.08
C THR A 141 8.93 10.24 13.39
N VAL A 142 7.80 10.94 13.51
CA VAL A 142 7.77 12.26 14.16
C VAL A 142 7.88 11.99 15.67
N PHE A 143 9.07 11.56 16.11
CA PHE A 143 9.40 11.69 17.52
C PHE A 143 9.78 13.15 17.73
N GLY A 144 8.82 13.90 18.27
CA GLY A 144 9.13 15.13 18.99
C GLY A 144 10.17 14.82 20.06
N CYS A 145 11.13 15.73 20.17
CA CYS A 145 12.04 15.94 21.29
C CYS A 145 11.43 15.64 22.66
#